data_AF-A0A5K1F146-F1
#
_entry.id   AF-A0A5K1F146-F1
#
_cell.length_a   1.000
_cell.length_b   1.000
_cell.length_c   1.000
_cell.angle_alpha   90.00
_cell.angle_beta   90.00
_cell.angle_gamma   90.00
#
_symmetry.space_group_name_H-M   'P 1'
#
loop_
_entity.id
_entity.type
_entity.pdbx_description
1 polymer ?
#
loop_
_entity_poly.entity_id
_entity_poly.type
_entity_poly.pdbx_seq_one_letter_code
_entity_poly.pdbx_strand_id
1 'polypeptide(L)'
;FLLFFLYILAHIGRSLATSPNGTFLFNSFCQSDHNLSGSATVTRTRALQVTNGQHSMEPGIKGNAFFTASLQFKNPIASKRTKSFSTHFVFAIVSKAHQSGGHGFAFIVAPSPNFSNAMGGRLFGLFSIRNNGNTRNQIFVVEFDIVQQTNLHDIDESHVGVDINGVNSSASEPAAYYTGNRKKEQES
;
A
#
# COMPACT_ATOMS: atom_id res chain seq x y z
N PHE A 1 -38.69 2.34 9.11
CA PHE A 1 -37.82 1.49 9.95
C PHE A 1 -37.38 0.20 9.26
N LEU A 2 -38.28 -0.63 8.73
CA LEU A 2 -37.92 -1.88 8.03
C LEU A 2 -37.04 -1.68 6.77
N LEU A 3 -37.26 -0.59 6.01
CA LEU A 3 -36.46 -0.22 4.83
C LEU A 3 -35.00 0.18 5.16
N PHE A 4 -34.75 0.73 6.37
CA PHE A 4 -33.40 1.12 6.80
C PHE A 4 -32.56 -0.12 7.15
N PHE A 5 -33.20 -1.15 7.69
CA PHE A 5 -32.56 -2.43 7.99
C PHE A 5 -32.22 -3.23 6.71
N LEU A 6 -33.05 -3.16 5.66
CA LEU A 6 -32.73 -3.74 4.34
C LEU A 6 -31.52 -3.05 3.67
N TYR A 7 -31.35 -1.73 3.85
CA TYR A 7 -30.18 -1.01 3.34
C TYR A 7 -28.89 -1.41 4.07
N ILE A 8 -28.94 -1.60 5.40
CA ILE A 8 -27.79 -2.05 6.20
C ILE A 8 -27.49 -3.53 5.94
N LEU A 9 -28.50 -4.37 5.72
CA LEU A 9 -28.31 -5.79 5.37
C LEU A 9 -27.73 -5.96 3.95
N ALA A 10 -28.04 -5.04 3.03
CA ALA A 10 -27.39 -4.96 1.71
C ALA A 10 -25.92 -4.50 1.76
N HIS A 11 -25.43 -3.99 2.89
CA HIS A 11 -24.01 -3.68 3.12
C HIS A 11 -23.26 -4.79 3.87
N ILE A 12 -23.95 -5.84 4.31
CA ILE A 12 -23.36 -7.05 4.91
C ILE A 12 -23.31 -8.21 3.89
N GLY A 13 -23.92 -8.02 2.71
CA GLY A 13 -23.88 -8.94 1.58
C GLY A 13 -22.61 -8.82 0.74
N ARG A 14 -21.88 -9.94 0.61
CA ARG A 14 -20.66 -10.13 -0.19
C ARG A 14 -20.71 -9.46 -1.56
N SER A 15 -19.64 -8.76 -1.93
CA SER A 15 -19.33 -8.50 -3.33
C SER A 15 -17.83 -8.64 -3.58
N LEU A 16 -17.39 -9.85 -3.94
CA LEU A 16 -16.31 -9.95 -4.92
C LEU A 16 -16.96 -9.69 -6.28
N ALA A 17 -17.17 -8.42 -6.61
CA ALA A 17 -17.44 -8.04 -7.98
C ALA A 17 -16.09 -7.82 -8.66
N THR A 18 -15.40 -8.90 -9.02
CA THR A 18 -14.39 -8.79 -10.08
C THR A 18 -15.17 -8.61 -11.37
N SER A 19 -15.29 -7.36 -11.83
CA SER A 19 -15.86 -7.09 -13.15
C SER A 19 -14.93 -7.66 -14.23
N PRO A 20 -15.45 -8.11 -15.39
CA PRO A 20 -14.64 -8.46 -16.56
C PRO A 20 -13.63 -7.36 -16.96
N ASN A 21 -13.84 -6.12 -16.50
CA ASN A 21 -12.98 -4.97 -16.77
C ASN A 21 -11.86 -4.75 -15.74
N GLY A 22 -11.66 -5.66 -14.78
CA GLY A 22 -10.61 -5.56 -13.76
C GLY A 22 -10.92 -4.58 -12.62
N THR A 23 -12.18 -4.20 -12.46
CA THR A 23 -12.66 -3.42 -11.30
C THR A 23 -12.99 -4.35 -10.15
N PHE A 24 -12.61 -3.95 -8.93
CA PHE A 24 -12.95 -4.63 -7.68
C PHE A 24 -13.12 -3.60 -6.55
N LEU A 25 -13.92 -3.96 -5.53
CA LEU A 25 -14.21 -3.11 -4.37
C LEU A 25 -14.18 -3.97 -3.10
N PHE A 26 -13.46 -3.50 -2.07
CA PHE A 26 -13.41 -4.14 -0.77
C PHE A 26 -13.88 -3.18 0.32
N ASN A 27 -15.15 -3.32 0.74
CA ASN A 27 -15.67 -2.61 1.92
C ASN A 27 -15.28 -3.31 3.23
N SER A 28 -14.83 -4.56 3.13
CA SER A 28 -14.32 -5.38 4.23
C SER A 28 -13.45 -6.49 3.63
N PHE A 29 -12.46 -6.97 4.38
CA PHE A 29 -11.51 -7.97 3.90
C PHE A 29 -11.85 -9.38 4.42
N CYS A 30 -11.61 -10.40 3.60
CA CYS A 30 -11.49 -11.81 4.02
C CYS A 30 -10.10 -12.34 3.69
N GLN A 31 -9.59 -13.32 4.46
CA GLN A 31 -8.28 -13.89 4.17
C GLN A 31 -8.17 -14.53 2.78
N SER A 32 -9.26 -15.11 2.27
CA SER A 32 -9.31 -15.73 0.94
C SER A 32 -9.22 -14.74 -0.22
N ASP A 33 -9.43 -13.44 0.03
CA ASP A 33 -9.55 -12.44 -1.03
C ASP A 33 -8.18 -12.00 -1.55
N HIS A 34 -7.11 -12.28 -0.79
CA HIS A 34 -5.77 -11.77 -1.01
C HIS A 34 -4.70 -12.84 -0.86
N ASN A 35 -3.64 -12.71 -1.64
CA ASN A 35 -2.39 -13.40 -1.35
C ASN A 35 -1.63 -12.59 -0.29
N LEU A 36 -1.72 -13.06 0.95
CA LEU A 36 -1.06 -12.45 2.12
C LEU A 36 0.30 -13.09 2.36
N SER A 37 1.30 -12.28 2.67
CA SER A 37 2.64 -12.76 3.04
C SER A 37 3.28 -11.90 4.13
N GLY A 38 4.32 -12.44 4.77
CA GLY A 38 4.98 -11.78 5.90
C GLY A 38 4.04 -11.69 7.10
N SER A 39 3.97 -10.50 7.70
CA SER A 39 3.08 -10.22 8.85
C SER A 39 1.66 -9.81 8.48
N ALA A 40 1.33 -9.75 7.19
CA ALA A 40 0.01 -9.31 6.74
C ALA A 40 -1.10 -10.29 7.14
N THR A 41 -2.20 -9.76 7.66
CA THR A 41 -3.36 -10.54 8.10
C THR A 41 -4.66 -9.75 7.95
N VAL A 42 -5.79 -10.44 8.01
CA VAL A 42 -7.11 -9.81 8.14
C VAL A 42 -7.54 -9.89 9.60
N THR A 43 -7.82 -8.73 10.18
CA THR A 43 -8.24 -8.59 11.58
C THR A 43 -9.66 -9.14 11.80
N ARG A 44 -10.04 -9.33 13.07
CA ARG A 44 -11.42 -9.74 13.43
C ARG A 44 -12.48 -8.72 12.99
N THR A 45 -12.12 -7.44 12.95
CA THR A 45 -12.96 -6.34 12.46
C THR A 45 -12.91 -6.19 10.94
N ARG A 46 -12.35 -7.16 10.22
CA ARG A 46 -12.30 -7.22 8.75
C ARG A 46 -11.47 -6.10 8.11
N ALA A 47 -10.54 -5.49 8.84
CA ALA A 47 -9.52 -4.61 8.28
C ALA A 47 -8.29 -5.42 7.82
N LEU A 48 -7.69 -5.02 6.70
CA LEU A 48 -6.40 -5.54 6.25
C LEU A 48 -5.27 -4.89 7.07
N GLN A 49 -4.59 -5.70 7.86
CA GLN A 49 -3.43 -5.29 8.65
C GLN A 49 -2.17 -5.75 7.93
N VAL A 50 -1.38 -4.81 7.40
CA VAL A 50 -0.14 -5.13 6.65
C VAL A 50 1.02 -5.45 7.61
N THR A 51 1.07 -4.80 8.78
CA THR A 51 2.07 -5.06 9.83
C THR A 51 1.41 -5.21 11.21
N ASN A 52 1.98 -6.06 12.05
CA ASN A 52 1.40 -6.44 13.36
C ASN A 52 1.78 -5.49 14.52
N GLY A 53 2.51 -4.40 14.23
CA GLY A 53 2.99 -3.42 15.22
C GLY A 53 4.00 -3.98 16.21
N GLN A 54 4.64 -5.12 15.90
CA GLN A 54 5.80 -5.59 16.64
C GLN A 54 7.02 -4.76 16.24
N HIS A 55 7.88 -4.47 17.20
CA HIS A 55 9.15 -3.81 16.94
C HIS A 55 10.19 -4.87 16.56
N SER A 56 10.83 -4.68 15.41
CA SER A 56 11.96 -5.49 14.98
C SER A 56 12.95 -4.56 14.29
N MET A 57 14.21 -4.66 14.70
CA MET A 57 15.30 -4.02 13.96
C MET A 57 15.65 -4.87 12.73
N GLU A 58 16.33 -4.28 11.76
CA GLU A 58 16.82 -4.85 10.50
C GLU A 58 16.85 -6.40 10.45
N PRO A 59 16.10 -7.05 9.54
CA PRO A 59 15.45 -6.49 8.36
C PRO A 59 14.07 -5.85 8.62
N GLY A 60 13.65 -5.65 9.87
CA GLY A 60 12.37 -5.04 10.19
C GLY A 60 11.15 -5.91 9.85
N ILE A 61 9.98 -5.54 10.37
CA ILE A 61 8.73 -6.23 10.05
C ILE A 61 8.24 -5.79 8.67
N LYS A 62 7.88 -6.78 7.84
CA LYS A 62 7.22 -6.56 6.54
C LYS A 62 5.96 -7.41 6.41
N GLY A 63 5.04 -6.97 5.59
CA GLY A 63 3.90 -7.77 5.15
C GLY A 63 3.40 -7.24 3.82
N ASN A 64 2.82 -8.12 3.01
CA ASN A 64 2.28 -7.75 1.71
C ASN A 64 0.92 -8.39 1.52
N ALA A 65 0.05 -7.70 0.80
CA ALA A 65 -1.26 -8.20 0.41
C ALA A 65 -1.48 -7.90 -1.08
N PHE A 66 -1.62 -8.96 -1.87
CA PHE A 66 -1.86 -8.86 -3.29
C PHE A 66 -3.29 -9.27 -3.63
N PHE A 67 -3.89 -8.57 -4.60
CA PHE A 67 -5.10 -9.06 -5.25
C PHE A 67 -4.79 -10.40 -5.95
N THR A 68 -5.70 -11.36 -5.84
CA THR A 68 -5.46 -12.75 -6.28
C THR A 68 -5.38 -12.90 -7.80
N ALA A 69 -6.05 -12.03 -8.56
CA ALA A 69 -5.99 -12.06 -10.02
C ALA A 69 -4.95 -11.09 -10.57
N SER A 70 -4.12 -11.56 -11.50
CA SER A 70 -3.17 -10.72 -12.23
C SER A 70 -3.87 -9.71 -13.13
N LEU A 71 -3.50 -8.44 -13.01
CA LEU A 71 -4.01 -7.37 -13.86
C LEU A 71 -3.05 -7.13 -15.04
N GLN A 72 -3.56 -7.20 -16.26
CA GLN A 72 -2.76 -6.91 -17.46
C GLN A 72 -2.79 -5.41 -17.79
N PHE A 73 -1.73 -4.69 -17.41
CA PHE A 73 -1.58 -3.25 -17.67
C PHE A 73 -1.08 -2.92 -19.08
N LYS A 74 -0.43 -3.88 -19.77
CA LYS A 74 0.06 -3.71 -21.13
C LYS A 74 -0.19 -4.98 -21.93
N ASN A 75 -0.81 -4.85 -23.10
CA ASN A 75 -0.92 -5.96 -24.05
C ASN A 75 0.34 -5.97 -24.94
N PRO A 76 1.12 -7.06 -24.97
CA PRO A 76 2.29 -7.15 -25.83
C PRO A 76 1.96 -7.41 -27.31
N ILE A 77 0.73 -7.84 -27.64
CA ILE A 77 0.34 -8.33 -28.97
C ILE A 77 -0.51 -7.30 -29.74
N ALA A 78 -1.48 -6.67 -29.10
CA ALA A 78 -2.22 -5.53 -29.68
C ALA A 78 -1.45 -4.24 -29.37
N SER A 79 -1.47 -3.25 -30.29
CA SER A 79 -0.88 -1.89 -30.20
C SER A 79 -0.46 -1.51 -28.77
N LYS A 80 0.80 -1.06 -28.56
CA LYS A 80 1.54 -0.70 -27.31
C LYS A 80 0.83 0.19 -26.26
N ARG A 81 -0.49 0.17 -26.17
CA ARG A 81 -1.35 0.99 -25.33
C ARG A 81 -1.33 0.42 -23.93
N THR A 82 -0.83 1.22 -23.00
CA THR A 82 -0.97 0.98 -21.57
C THR A 82 -2.42 1.19 -21.16
N LYS A 83 -2.89 0.43 -20.17
CA LYS A 83 -4.19 0.66 -19.54
C LYS A 83 -4.04 1.73 -18.46
N SER A 84 -4.99 2.65 -18.42
CA SER A 84 -5.16 3.56 -17.28
C SER A 84 -5.84 2.81 -16.13
N PHE A 85 -5.51 3.19 -14.89
CA PHE A 85 -6.17 2.67 -13.70
C PHE A 85 -6.40 3.80 -12.69
N SER A 86 -7.29 3.54 -11.74
CA SER A 86 -7.47 4.37 -10.54
C SER A 86 -7.63 3.44 -9.34
N THR A 87 -7.21 3.91 -8.17
CA THR A 87 -7.36 3.18 -6.91
C THR A 87 -7.74 4.17 -5.82
N HIS A 88 -8.58 3.72 -4.89
CA HIS A 88 -8.97 4.48 -3.71
C HIS A 88 -8.99 3.52 -2.52
N PHE A 89 -8.39 3.94 -1.43
CA PHE A 89 -8.37 3.18 -0.19
C PHE A 89 -8.35 4.13 0.99
N VAL A 90 -8.88 3.65 2.11
CA VAL A 90 -8.81 4.33 3.40
C VAL A 90 -7.88 3.49 4.27
N PHE A 91 -6.92 4.14 4.90
CA PHE A 91 -5.95 3.48 5.76
C PHE A 91 -5.75 4.28 7.05
N ALA A 92 -5.16 3.62 8.04
CA ALA A 92 -4.70 4.25 9.27
C ALA A 92 -3.32 3.71 9.62
N ILE A 93 -2.39 4.59 9.95
CA ILE A 93 -1.09 4.23 10.51
C ILE A 93 -1.16 4.53 12.01
N VAL A 94 -0.96 3.50 12.83
CA VAL A 94 -1.05 3.60 14.29
C VAL A 94 0.28 3.16 14.89
N SER A 95 1.04 4.13 15.41
CA SER A 95 2.27 3.82 16.14
C SER A 95 1.94 3.36 17.56
N LYS A 96 2.57 2.25 18.00
CA LYS A 96 2.54 1.81 19.42
C LYS A 96 3.69 2.40 20.24
N ALA A 97 4.71 2.97 19.59
CA ALA A 97 5.87 3.54 20.24
C ALA A 97 5.77 5.07 20.20
N HIS A 98 5.93 5.70 21.36
CA HIS A 98 5.87 7.16 21.50
C HIS A 98 7.00 7.91 20.77
N GLN A 99 8.08 7.23 20.35
CA GLN A 99 9.30 7.89 19.83
C GLN A 99 9.93 7.20 18.60
N SER A 100 9.38 6.07 18.14
CA SER A 100 9.94 5.32 17.00
C SER A 100 8.85 4.53 16.26
N GLY A 101 7.93 5.24 15.64
CA GLY A 101 7.03 4.66 14.64
C GLY A 101 7.73 4.61 13.28
N GLY A 102 7.38 3.66 12.41
CA GLY A 102 7.96 3.59 11.07
C GLY A 102 7.84 2.23 10.38
N HIS A 103 7.98 2.18 9.05
CA HIS A 103 8.35 3.30 8.16
C HIS A 103 7.18 3.88 7.36
N GLY A 104 6.13 3.10 7.13
CA GLY A 104 4.99 3.56 6.36
C GLY A 104 4.25 2.40 5.69
N PHE A 105 3.53 2.72 4.64
CA PHE A 105 2.83 1.77 3.78
C PHE A 105 2.93 2.21 2.32
N ALA A 106 2.80 1.26 1.39
CA ALA A 106 2.87 1.51 -0.03
C ALA A 106 1.77 0.79 -0.82
N PHE A 107 1.16 1.50 -1.78
CA PHE A 107 0.44 0.87 -2.88
C PHE A 107 1.42 0.50 -3.98
N ILE A 108 1.35 -0.73 -4.50
CA ILE A 108 2.32 -1.23 -5.48
C ILE A 108 1.66 -1.89 -6.69
N VAL A 109 2.33 -1.76 -7.83
CA VAL A 109 2.11 -2.59 -9.01
C VAL A 109 3.42 -3.32 -9.29
N ALA A 110 3.39 -4.65 -9.20
CA ALA A 110 4.56 -5.50 -9.34
C ALA A 110 4.26 -6.72 -10.24
N PRO A 111 5.28 -7.27 -10.93
CA PRO A 111 5.11 -8.44 -11.79
C PRO A 111 4.89 -9.75 -11.00
N SER A 112 5.17 -9.75 -9.70
CA SER A 112 5.08 -10.92 -8.82
C SER A 112 4.76 -10.50 -7.39
N PRO A 113 3.99 -11.30 -6.63
CA PRO A 113 3.74 -11.08 -5.20
C PRO A 113 4.88 -11.57 -4.30
N ASN A 114 6.00 -12.06 -4.87
CA ASN A 114 7.09 -12.64 -4.09
C ASN A 114 8.11 -11.59 -3.63
N PHE A 115 8.07 -11.27 -2.34
CA PHE A 115 8.99 -10.34 -1.67
C PHE A 115 9.76 -10.99 -0.52
N SER A 116 10.00 -12.31 -0.57
CA SER A 116 10.67 -13.03 0.51
C SER A 116 12.03 -12.42 0.89
N ASN A 117 12.80 -12.03 -0.12
CA ASN A 117 14.15 -11.44 0.00
C ASN A 117 14.16 -9.94 0.32
N ALA A 118 13.00 -9.28 0.35
CA ALA A 118 12.93 -7.86 0.66
C ALA A 118 13.16 -7.61 2.15
N MET A 119 13.56 -6.39 2.50
CA MET A 119 13.73 -5.92 3.86
C MET A 119 12.56 -5.01 4.20
N GLY A 120 12.00 -5.16 5.39
CA GLY A 120 11.09 -4.19 5.96
C GLY A 120 11.81 -2.90 6.33
N GLY A 121 11.15 -2.09 7.15
CA GLY A 121 11.66 -0.78 7.51
C GLY A 121 11.75 0.17 6.32
N ARG A 122 12.86 0.90 6.19
CA ARG A 122 13.13 1.88 5.12
C ARG A 122 13.10 1.35 3.68
N LEU A 123 12.96 0.04 3.50
CA LEU A 123 12.82 -0.59 2.18
C LEU A 123 11.39 -1.11 1.92
N PHE A 124 10.42 -0.70 2.76
CA PHE A 124 8.98 -0.96 2.69
C PHE A 124 8.55 -2.43 2.56
N GLY A 125 9.47 -3.39 2.75
CA GLY A 125 9.19 -4.79 2.45
C GLY A 125 9.18 -5.10 0.94
N LEU A 126 9.71 -4.18 0.11
CA LEU A 126 9.68 -4.25 -1.36
C LEU A 126 11.07 -4.52 -1.96
N PHE A 127 12.11 -3.97 -1.33
CA PHE A 127 13.48 -4.02 -1.83
C PHE A 127 14.44 -4.57 -0.78
N SER A 128 15.63 -4.93 -1.23
CA SER A 128 16.78 -5.28 -0.41
C SER A 128 17.92 -4.32 -0.74
N ILE A 129 18.94 -4.27 0.11
CA ILE A 129 20.17 -3.48 -0.16
C ILE A 129 20.77 -3.82 -1.54
N ARG A 130 20.58 -5.06 -2.03
CA ARG A 130 21.17 -5.54 -3.30
C ARG A 130 20.39 -5.15 -4.55
N ASN A 131 19.09 -4.93 -4.44
CA ASN A 131 18.25 -4.66 -5.61
C ASN A 131 17.51 -3.31 -5.55
N ASN A 132 17.71 -2.49 -4.51
CA ASN A 132 17.18 -1.12 -4.49
C ASN A 132 17.65 -0.33 -5.72
N GLY A 133 16.72 0.22 -6.50
CA GLY A 133 16.98 0.95 -7.74
C GLY A 133 17.25 0.08 -8.98
N ASN A 134 17.19 -1.25 -8.86
CA ASN A 134 17.43 -2.13 -10.00
C ASN A 134 16.24 -2.13 -10.97
N THR A 135 16.46 -1.69 -12.21
CA THR A 135 15.42 -1.59 -13.25
C THR A 135 14.74 -2.91 -13.61
N ARG A 136 15.34 -4.06 -13.25
CA ARG A 136 14.73 -5.39 -13.39
C ARG A 136 13.63 -5.69 -12.37
N ASN A 137 13.49 -4.89 -11.31
CA ASN A 137 12.41 -5.07 -10.34
C ASN A 137 11.04 -4.89 -11.02
N GLN A 138 10.92 -3.90 -11.92
CA GLN A 138 9.69 -3.54 -12.63
C GLN A 138 8.53 -3.22 -11.67
N ILE A 139 8.84 -2.52 -10.57
CA ILE A 139 7.88 -2.18 -9.52
C ILE A 139 7.59 -0.68 -9.59
N PHE A 140 6.30 -0.35 -9.63
CA PHE A 140 5.79 1.00 -9.41
C PHE A 140 5.23 1.10 -8.00
N VAL A 141 5.56 2.17 -7.30
CA VAL A 141 5.21 2.39 -5.90
C VAL A 141 4.59 3.78 -5.73
N VAL A 142 3.53 3.84 -4.92
CA VAL A 142 3.09 5.07 -4.27
C VAL A 142 3.25 4.84 -2.77
N GLU A 143 4.26 5.48 -2.20
CA GLU A 143 4.61 5.37 -0.77
C GLU A 143 3.91 6.44 0.06
N PHE A 144 3.60 6.06 1.30
CA PHE A 144 3.15 6.94 2.37
C PHE A 144 4.18 6.78 3.49
N ASP A 145 5.22 7.62 3.45
CA ASP A 145 6.33 7.61 4.38
C ASP A 145 6.02 8.50 5.59
N ILE A 146 6.42 8.03 6.77
CA ILE A 146 6.25 8.72 8.04
C ILE A 146 7.56 8.82 8.83
N VAL A 147 8.71 8.53 8.21
CA VAL A 147 10.04 8.60 8.84
C VAL A 147 11.11 9.06 7.84
N GLN A 148 11.64 10.26 8.03
CA GLN A 148 12.75 10.76 7.21
C GLN A 148 13.99 9.85 7.26
N GLN A 149 14.41 9.39 6.07
CA GLN A 149 15.67 8.74 5.78
C GLN A 149 16.53 9.68 4.93
N THR A 150 17.35 10.51 5.58
CA THR A 150 18.22 11.48 4.89
C THR A 150 19.19 10.83 3.90
N ASN A 151 19.59 9.57 4.15
CA ASN A 151 20.43 8.78 3.25
C ASN A 151 19.68 8.17 2.05
N LEU A 152 18.35 8.27 2.01
CA LEU A 152 17.50 7.91 0.87
C LEU A 152 16.93 9.14 0.14
N HIS A 153 17.32 10.34 0.57
CA HIS A 153 16.89 11.63 0.01
C HIS A 153 15.41 11.96 0.25
N ASP A 154 14.86 11.51 1.38
CA ASP A 154 13.52 11.92 1.82
C ASP A 154 13.46 13.43 2.04
N ILE A 155 12.36 14.03 1.56
CA ILE A 155 12.21 15.48 1.50
C ILE A 155 11.90 16.09 2.87
N ASP A 156 11.24 15.35 3.76
CA ASP A 156 10.86 15.75 5.11
C ASP A 156 10.56 14.51 5.99
N GLU A 157 9.94 14.73 7.16
CA GLU A 157 9.57 13.67 8.11
C GLU A 157 8.37 12.82 7.68
N SER A 158 7.53 13.31 6.76
CA SER A 158 6.39 12.56 6.25
C SER A 158 5.94 13.09 4.90
N HIS A 159 6.00 12.23 3.90
CA HIS A 159 5.66 12.57 2.51
C HIS A 159 4.88 11.46 1.82
N VAL A 160 4.28 11.82 0.68
CA VAL A 160 3.80 10.86 -0.31
C VAL A 160 4.77 10.87 -1.48
N GLY A 161 5.25 9.69 -1.85
CA GLY A 161 6.28 9.51 -2.87
C GLY A 161 5.81 8.63 -4.04
N VAL A 162 6.41 8.83 -5.21
CA VAL A 162 6.25 7.97 -6.38
C VAL A 162 7.58 7.35 -6.72
N ASP A 163 7.72 6.05 -6.47
CA ASP A 163 8.99 5.35 -6.68
C ASP A 163 8.92 4.37 -7.85
N ILE A 164 10.07 4.24 -8.49
CA ILE A 164 10.26 3.38 -9.65
C ILE A 164 11.47 2.49 -9.36
N ASN A 165 11.22 1.21 -9.11
CA ASN A 165 12.22 0.16 -8.89
C ASN A 165 13.14 0.31 -7.66
N GLY A 166 12.94 1.30 -6.80
CA GLY A 166 13.65 1.49 -5.54
C GLY A 166 12.85 2.42 -4.63
N VAL A 167 13.40 2.79 -3.48
CA VAL A 167 12.76 3.71 -2.50
C VAL A 167 13.15 5.18 -2.69
N ASN A 168 13.96 5.49 -3.69
CA ASN A 168 14.27 6.87 -4.00
C ASN A 168 13.17 7.41 -4.92
N SER A 169 12.33 8.28 -4.37
CA SER A 169 11.20 8.89 -5.07
C SER A 169 11.63 9.65 -6.33
N SER A 170 10.89 9.42 -7.41
CA SER A 170 10.98 10.21 -8.65
C SER A 170 10.24 11.55 -8.55
N ALA A 171 9.22 11.59 -7.70
CA ALA A 171 8.48 12.77 -7.31
C ALA A 171 7.92 12.54 -5.91
N SER A 172 7.90 13.57 -5.07
CA SER A 172 7.35 13.50 -3.71
C SER A 172 6.75 14.84 -3.30
N GLU A 173 5.80 14.79 -2.37
CA GLU A 173 5.15 15.96 -1.78
C GLU A 173 4.97 15.75 -0.27
N PRO A 174 5.19 16.79 0.56
CA PRO A 174 4.92 16.73 2.00
C PRO A 174 3.51 16.27 2.31
N ALA A 175 3.37 15.37 3.27
CA ALA A 175 2.07 15.00 3.81
C ALA A 175 1.43 16.25 4.44
N ALA A 176 0.15 16.47 4.13
CA ALA A 176 -0.56 17.63 4.64
C ALA A 176 -2.06 17.38 4.76
N TYR A 177 -2.66 18.09 5.70
CA TYR A 177 -4.11 18.09 5.89
C TYR A 177 -4.73 19.29 5.18
N TYR A 178 -5.78 19.05 4.39
CA TYR A 178 -6.48 20.08 3.64
C TYR A 178 -7.89 20.28 4.20
N THR A 179 -8.23 21.53 4.54
CA THR A 179 -9.60 21.94 4.87
C THR A 179 -10.11 22.87 3.78
N GLY A 180 -10.99 22.35 2.91
CA GLY A 180 -11.32 23.04 1.66
C GLY A 180 -10.08 23.22 0.78
N ASN A 181 -9.82 24.46 0.33
CA ASN A 181 -8.65 24.78 -0.50
C ASN A 181 -7.41 25.25 0.30
N ARG A 182 -7.42 25.10 1.63
CA ARG A 182 -6.31 25.54 2.48
C ARG A 182 -5.52 24.35 3.01
N LYS A 183 -4.23 24.32 2.68
CA LYS A 183 -3.22 23.47 3.33
C LYS A 183 -3.06 23.95 4.77
N LYS A 184 -3.15 23.04 5.74
CA LYS A 184 -2.66 23.25 7.10
C LYS A 184 -1.45 22.35 7.32
N GLU A 185 -0.43 22.90 7.94
CA GLU A 185 0.66 22.10 8.49
C GLU A 185 0.14 21.26 9.64
N GLN A 186 0.71 20.06 9.78
CA GLN A 186 0.34 19.07 10.78
C GLN A 186 0.67 19.65 12.17
N GLU A 187 -0.35 19.89 13.00
CA GLU A 187 -0.13 20.14 14.43
C GLU A 187 0.37 18.83 15.04
N SER A 188 1.59 18.86 15.58
CA SER A 188 2.27 17.74 16.23
C SER A 188 1.69 17.39 17.60
#